data_AF-A0A258BU32-F1
#
_entry.id   AF-A0A258BU32-F1
#
_cell.length_a   1.000
_cell.length_b   1.000
_cell.length_c   1.000
_cell.angle_alpha   90.00
_cell.angle_beta   90.00
_cell.angle_gamma   90.00
#
_symmetry.space_group_name_H-M   'P 1'
#
loop_
_entity.id
_entity.type
_entity.pdbx_description
1 polymer ?
#
loop_
_entity_poly.entity_id
_entity_poly.type
_entity_poly.pdbx_seq_one_letter_code
_entity_poly.pdbx_strand_id
1 'polypeptide(L)' 'MIRPFLLLAAATLLVGCAQQPLRGTGDLGVVVERATGSLQLIESSGMTSLGRIEGLGDLSHASI' A
#
# COMPACT_ATOMS: atom_id res chain seq x y z
N MET A 1 -39.34 26.42 1.30
CA MET A 1 -38.74 25.71 2.47
C MET A 1 -37.83 24.53 2.08
N ILE A 2 -37.78 24.09 0.82
CA ILE A 2 -36.99 22.92 0.36
C ILE A 2 -35.49 23.20 0.13
N ARG A 3 -35.10 24.42 -0.27
CA ARG A 3 -33.70 24.79 -0.55
C ARG A 3 -32.72 24.52 0.61
N PRO A 4 -33.01 24.88 1.88
CA PRO A 4 -32.09 24.58 2.98
C PRO A 4 -31.97 23.09 3.25
N PHE A 5 -33.04 22.32 3.04
CA PHE A 5 -33.02 20.86 3.19
C PHE A 5 -32.14 20.19 2.13
N LEU A 6 -32.19 20.69 0.89
CA LEU A 6 -31.36 20.23 -0.22
C LEU A 6 -29.88 20.53 0.00
N LEU A 7 -29.56 21.72 0.56
CA LEU A 7 -28.20 22.09 0.92
C LEU A 7 -27.65 21.25 2.08
N LEU A 8 -28.49 20.96 3.08
CA LEU A 8 -28.12 20.10 4.21
C LEU A 8 -27.86 18.66 3.74
N ALA A 9 -28.74 18.12 2.90
CA ALA A 9 -28.57 16.80 2.30
C ALA A 9 -27.29 16.71 1.45
N ALA A 10 -27.02 17.72 0.62
CA ALA A 10 -25.78 17.80 -0.15
C ALA A 10 -24.53 17.85 0.74
N ALA A 11 -24.55 18.64 1.81
CA ALA A 11 -23.43 18.70 2.76
C ALA A 11 -23.17 17.35 3.44
N THR A 12 -24.20 16.60 3.81
CA THR A 12 -24.04 15.25 4.40
C THR A 12 -23.47 14.23 3.41
N LEU A 13 -23.83 14.32 2.13
CA LEU A 13 -23.28 13.46 1.07
C LEU A 13 -21.78 13.71 0.85
N LEU A 14 -21.35 14.98 0.89
CA LEU A 14 -19.92 15.32 0.73
C LEU A 14 -19.05 14.76 1.86
N VAL A 15 -19.54 14.72 3.10
CA VAL A 15 -18.80 14.16 4.25
C VAL A 15 -18.61 12.64 4.09
N GLY A 16 -19.58 11.93 3.51
CA GLY A 16 -19.46 10.49 3.25
C GLY A 16 -18.40 10.11 2.22
N CYS A 17 -17.95 11.05 1.38
CA CYS A 17 -16.90 10.85 0.40
C CYS A 17 -15.49 11.13 0.96
N ALA A 18 -15.38 11.66 2.19
CA ALA A 18 -14.10 11.94 2.82
C ALA A 18 -13.50 10.65 3.39
N GLN A 19 -12.89 9.85 2.51
CA GLN A 19 -12.13 8.67 2.95
C GLN A 19 -10.88 9.12 3.71
N GLN A 20 -10.69 8.60 4.93
CA GLN A 20 -9.43 8.77 5.63
C GLN A 20 -8.29 8.25 4.74
N PRO A 21 -7.17 8.98 4.64
CA PRO A 21 -6.04 8.51 3.86
C PRO A 21 -5.56 7.17 4.45
N LEU A 22 -5.73 6.11 3.66
CA LEU A 22 -5.18 4.80 3.98
C LEU A 22 -3.67 4.95 4.10
N ARG A 23 -3.12 4.66 5.28
CA ARG A 23 -1.68 4.53 5.46
C ARG A 23 -1.33 3.06 5.46
N GLY A 24 -0.20 2.73 4.83
CA GLY A 24 0.39 1.41 4.99
C GLY A 24 0.73 1.13 6.45
N THR A 25 0.70 -0.14 6.85
CA THR A 25 1.06 -0.59 8.20
C THR A 25 2.56 -0.45 8.47
N GLY A 26 3.39 -0.36 7.42
CA GLY A 26 4.84 -0.39 7.52
C GLY A 26 5.42 -1.79 7.77
N ASP A 27 4.59 -2.83 7.67
CA ASP A 27 4.95 -4.20 8.04
C ASP A 27 5.66 -4.98 6.93
N LEU A 28 5.40 -4.61 5.67
CA LEU A 28 5.99 -5.26 4.50
C LEU A 28 7.45 -4.84 4.30
N GLY A 29 8.28 -5.81 3.93
CA GLY A 29 9.68 -5.60 3.59
C GLY A 29 10.08 -6.36 2.32
N VAL A 30 11.21 -5.94 1.73
CA VAL A 30 11.78 -6.59 0.55
C VAL A 30 13.25 -6.92 0.82
N VAL A 31 13.65 -8.16 0.55
CA VAL A 31 15.05 -8.60 0.59
C VAL A 31 15.56 -8.70 -0.84
N VAL A 32 16.68 -8.02 -1.12
CA VAL A 32 17.32 -8.05 -2.44
C VAL A 32 18.31 -9.20 -2.52
N GLU A 33 17.98 -10.20 -3.34
CA GLU A 33 18.80 -11.39 -3.54
C GLU A 33 19.67 -11.21 -4.79
N ARG A 34 20.67 -10.32 -4.69
CA ARG A 34 21.48 -9.86 -5.82
C ARG A 34 22.19 -10.97 -6.57
N ALA A 35 22.66 -12.00 -5.87
CA ALA A 35 23.37 -13.12 -6.47
C ALA A 35 22.48 -13.95 -7.42
N THR A 36 21.18 -14.02 -7.15
CA THR A 36 20.21 -14.79 -7.95
C THR A 36 19.34 -13.92 -8.84
N GLY A 37 19.47 -12.59 -8.74
CA GLY A 37 18.62 -11.67 -9.49
C GLY A 37 17.15 -11.82 -9.12
N SER A 38 16.85 -11.94 -7.83
CA SER A 38 15.48 -12.12 -7.32
C SER A 38 15.20 -11.22 -6.11
N LEU A 39 13.92 -11.05 -5.78
CA LEU A 39 13.46 -10.34 -4.60
C LEU A 39 12.58 -11.25 -3.76
N GLN A 40 12.76 -11.23 -2.45
CA GLN A 40 11.86 -11.87 -1.51
C GLN A 40 10.96 -10.81 -0.86
N LEU A 41 9.65 -11.04 -0.90
CA LEU A 41 8.67 -10.27 -0.15
C LEU A 41 8.51 -10.91 1.23
N ILE A 42 8.61 -10.09 2.27
CA ILE A 42 8.48 -10.50 3.66
C ILE A 42 7.48 -9.61 4.39
N GLU A 43 7.04 -10.07 5.55
CA GLU A 43 6.42 -9.23 6.56
C GLU A 43 7.16 -9.40 7.90
N SER A 44 7.11 -8.38 8.76
CA SER A 44 7.89 -8.34 9.99
C SER A 44 7.14 -8.85 11.22
N SER A 45 5.81 -8.74 11.22
CA SER A 45 4.92 -9.12 12.32
C SER A 45 4.96 -10.61 12.67
N GLY A 46 4.99 -11.49 11.68
CA GLY A 46 5.11 -12.95 11.77
C GLY A 46 6.48 -13.48 11.34
N MET A 47 7.39 -12.60 10.90
CA MET A 47 8.70 -12.96 10.36
C MET A 47 8.61 -14.00 9.23
N THR A 48 7.59 -13.88 8.39
CA THR A 48 7.35 -14.82 7.29
C THR A 48 7.78 -14.29 5.94
N SER A 49 8.16 -15.21 5.05
CA SER A 49 8.29 -14.91 3.64
C SER A 49 6.94 -15.10 2.95
N LEU A 50 6.45 -14.03 2.34
CA LEU A 50 5.18 -14.01 1.62
C LEU A 50 5.33 -14.52 0.18
N GLY A 51 6.50 -14.37 -0.42
CA GLY A 51 6.78 -14.86 -1.75
C GLY A 51 8.13 -14.43 -2.29
N ARG A 52 8.46 -14.93 -3.47
CA ARG A 52 9.70 -14.61 -4.20
C ARG A 52 9.36 -14.24 -5.64
N ILE A 53 10.02 -13.20 -6.13
CA ILE A 53 9.94 -12.72 -7.50
C ILE A 53 11.28 -13.03 -8.15
N GLU A 54 11.26 -13.95 -9.11
CA GLU A 54 12.46 -14.42 -9.80
C GLU A 54 12.58 -13.77 -11.19
N GLY A 55 13.73 -13.98 -11.83
CA GLY A 55 13.94 -13.56 -13.22
C GLY A 55 14.10 -12.05 -13.40
N LEU A 56 14.52 -11.30 -12.37
CA LEU A 56 14.72 -9.86 -12.46
C LEU A 56 16.05 -9.47 -13.10
N GLY A 57 16.96 -10.43 -13.30
CA GLY A 57 18.25 -10.20 -13.93
C GLY A 57 19.25 -9.54 -12.98
N ASP A 58 20.02 -8.56 -13.46
CA ASP A 58 21.03 -7.89 -12.63
C ASP A 58 20.40 -6.90 -11.64
N LEU A 59 20.66 -7.11 -10.35
CA LEU A 59 20.23 -6.26 -9.25
C LEU A 59 21.40 -5.54 -8.55
N SER A 60 22.55 -5.42 -9.21
CA SER A 60 23.78 -4.78 -8.70
C SER A 60 23.56 -3.38 -8.13
N HIS A 61 22.63 -2.60 -8.70
CA HIS A 61 22.29 -1.23 -8.30
C HIS A 61 20.98 -1.07 -7.53
N ALA A 62 20.30 -2.17 -7.15
CA ALA A 62 19.03 -2.09 -6.44
C ALA A 62 19.17 -1.38 -5.09
N SER A 63 18.30 -0.39 -4.84
CA SER A 63 18.22 0.44 -3.63
C SER A 63 16.76 0.53 -3.16
N ILE A 64 16.57 0.70 -1.84
CA ILE A 64 15.26 0.86 -1.17
C ILE A 64 15.26 2.21 -0.45
#